data_AF-A0A858RN01-F1
#
_entry.id   AF-A0A858RN01-F1
#
_cell.length_a   1.000
_cell.length_b   1.000
_cell.length_c   1.000
_cell.angle_alpha   90.00
_cell.angle_beta   90.00
_cell.angle_gamma   90.00
#
_symmetry.space_group_name_H-M   'P 1'
#
loop_
_entity.id
_entity.type
_entity.pdbx_description
1 polymer ?
#
loop_
_entity_poly.entity_id
_entity_poly.type
_entity_poly.pdbx_seq_one_letter_code
_entity_poly.pdbx_strand_id
1 'polypeptide(L)'
;MNPAQFQNVALDILRNYWRIKAACALYTRSPEVVDVTLEYTNVPAVGMVTSLLASEPGSDAMSALEDFVHRRLPRDLLLALIAEFESRLVVRLTALSELSSGTFGQLQRRIESRLIISSSLVEDLDEIRCRRNDMIHNNDRAQSNYVTAASMVAPRAYPYVKAAVIGDNVNPDPAYLTYATDVLIRYSDEIG
;
A
#
# COMPACT_ATOMS: atom_id res chain seq x y z
N MET A 1 -11.22 -7.85 -14.47
CA MET A 1 -10.32 -6.68 -14.51
C MET A 1 -9.25 -6.92 -15.57
N ASN A 2 -9.20 -6.07 -16.60
CA ASN A 2 -8.14 -6.05 -17.61
C ASN A 2 -7.02 -5.07 -17.21
N PRO A 3 -5.88 -5.02 -17.94
CA PRO A 3 -4.76 -4.14 -17.57
C PRO A 3 -5.14 -2.66 -17.46
N ALA A 4 -5.88 -2.12 -18.43
CA ALA A 4 -6.30 -0.71 -18.42
C ALA A 4 -7.22 -0.37 -17.23
N GLN A 5 -8.10 -1.29 -16.85
CA GLN A 5 -8.93 -1.14 -15.65
C GLN A 5 -8.08 -1.11 -14.39
N PHE A 6 -7.13 -2.05 -14.25
CA PHE A 6 -6.22 -2.07 -13.10
C PHE A 6 -5.37 -0.80 -13.02
N GLN A 7 -4.81 -0.35 -14.14
CA GLN A 7 -4.04 0.89 -14.23
C GLN A 7 -4.86 2.10 -13.74
N ASN A 8 -6.12 2.20 -14.16
CA ASN A 8 -7.00 3.29 -13.72
C ASN A 8 -7.26 3.25 -12.20
N VAL A 9 -7.52 2.06 -11.65
CA VAL A 9 -7.72 1.87 -10.20
C VAL A 9 -6.45 2.22 -9.43
N ALA A 10 -5.30 1.71 -9.86
CA ALA A 10 -4.00 1.97 -9.26
C ALA A 10 -3.65 3.47 -9.25
N LEU A 11 -3.90 4.15 -10.37
CA LEU A 11 -3.70 5.60 -10.48
C LEU A 11 -4.68 6.39 -9.61
N ASP A 12 -5.93 5.95 -9.45
CA ASP A 12 -6.86 6.63 -8.55
C ASP A 12 -6.46 6.46 -7.07
N ILE A 13 -6.01 5.27 -6.65
CA ILE A 13 -5.44 5.04 -5.32
C ILE A 13 -4.26 5.98 -5.06
N LEU A 14 -3.33 6.06 -6.01
CA LEU A 14 -2.17 6.96 -5.90
C LEU A 14 -2.59 8.44 -5.90
N ARG A 15 -3.59 8.84 -6.70
CA ARG A 15 -4.12 10.21 -6.66
C ARG A 15 -4.79 10.52 -5.33
N ASN A 16 -5.50 9.57 -4.73
CA ASN A 16 -6.15 9.74 -3.43
C ASN A 16 -5.12 10.00 -2.32
N TYR A 17 -3.96 9.33 -2.36
CA TYR A 17 -2.83 9.68 -1.48
C TYR A 17 -2.48 11.17 -1.56
N TRP A 18 -2.23 11.66 -2.77
CA TRP A 18 -1.81 13.05 -2.99
C TRP A 18 -2.92 14.06 -2.69
N ARG A 19 -4.18 13.72 -2.98
CA ARG A 19 -5.36 14.53 -2.63
C ARG A 19 -5.48 14.69 -1.11
N ILE A 20 -5.39 13.60 -0.35
CA ILE A 20 -5.43 13.63 1.11
C ILE A 20 -4.27 14.47 1.66
N LYS A 21 -3.05 14.22 1.19
CA LYS A 21 -1.86 14.97 1.62
C LYS A 21 -1.98 16.47 1.31
N ALA A 22 -2.46 16.83 0.13
CA ALA A 22 -2.68 18.22 -0.26
C ALA A 22 -3.78 18.88 0.57
N ALA A 23 -4.91 18.19 0.80
CA ALA A 23 -5.99 18.68 1.65
C ALA A 23 -5.51 18.94 3.08
N CYS A 24 -4.74 18.01 3.65
CA CYS A 24 -4.14 18.19 4.98
C CYS A 24 -3.20 19.40 5.02
N ALA A 25 -2.32 19.55 4.02
CA ALA A 25 -1.39 20.67 3.95
C ALA A 25 -2.07 22.04 3.73
N LEU A 26 -3.24 22.08 3.11
CA LEU A 26 -4.05 23.30 3.00
C LEU A 26 -4.74 23.61 4.33
N TYR A 27 -5.23 22.59 5.02
CA TYR A 27 -5.99 22.72 6.24
C TYR A 27 -5.10 23.10 7.44
N THR A 28 -3.86 22.59 7.53
CA THR A 28 -2.87 23.00 8.56
C THR A 28 -2.47 24.47 8.49
N ARG A 29 -2.74 25.16 7.37
CA ARG A 29 -2.49 26.59 7.19
C ARG A 29 -3.66 27.48 7.61
N SER A 30 -4.74 26.90 8.13
CA SER A 30 -5.95 27.62 8.52
C SER A 30 -5.99 27.85 10.04
N PRO A 31 -5.62 29.04 10.54
CA PRO A 31 -5.49 29.30 11.99
C PRO A 31 -6.82 29.20 12.73
N GLU A 32 -7.95 29.38 12.05
CA GLU A 32 -9.29 29.33 12.63
C GLU A 32 -9.70 27.94 13.14
N VAL A 33 -9.01 26.88 12.69
CA VAL A 33 -9.38 25.48 13.02
C VAL A 33 -8.82 25.04 14.37
N VAL A 34 -7.69 25.62 14.80
CA VAL A 34 -6.91 25.14 15.94
C VAL A 34 -7.67 25.32 17.26
N ASP A 35 -8.44 26.42 17.38
CA ASP A 35 -9.17 26.78 18.59
C ASP A 35 -10.62 26.25 18.63
N VAL A 36 -11.03 25.50 17.60
CA VAL A 36 -12.40 24.98 17.48
C VAL A 36 -12.47 23.58 18.08
N THR A 37 -13.54 23.30 18.83
CA THR A 37 -13.87 21.93 19.26
C THR A 37 -14.61 21.22 18.12
N LEU A 38 -14.09 20.08 17.67
CA LEU A 38 -14.74 19.23 16.69
C LEU A 38 -15.77 18.35 17.39
N GLU A 39 -17.02 18.46 16.97
CA GLU A 39 -18.12 17.60 17.44
C GLU A 39 -18.38 16.48 16.45
N TYR A 40 -18.35 15.24 16.93
CA TYR A 40 -18.59 14.07 16.09
C TYR A 40 -20.08 13.75 16.00
N THR A 41 -20.60 13.69 14.78
CA THR A 41 -22.00 13.32 14.51
C THR A 41 -22.09 11.89 13.97
N ASN A 42 -23.19 11.19 14.29
CA ASN A 42 -23.46 9.82 13.82
C ASN A 42 -22.39 8.77 14.19
N VAL A 43 -21.62 8.98 15.26
CA VAL A 43 -20.68 7.96 15.76
C VAL A 43 -21.49 6.75 16.24
N PRO A 44 -21.31 5.56 15.63
CA PRO A 44 -22.07 4.38 16.03
C PRO A 44 -21.80 4.02 17.48
N ALA A 45 -22.87 3.86 18.25
CA ALA A 45 -22.80 3.47 19.65
C ALA A 45 -22.49 1.96 19.76
N VAL A 46 -21.20 1.61 19.89
CA VAL A 46 -20.77 0.20 20.03
C VAL A 46 -20.11 -0.03 21.39
N GLY A 47 -20.80 -0.77 22.27
CA GLY A 47 -20.24 -1.22 23.55
C GLY A 47 -19.84 -0.07 24.48
N MET A 48 -18.64 -0.15 25.08
CA MET A 48 -18.12 0.87 26.01
C MET A 48 -17.55 2.12 25.32
N VAL A 49 -17.58 2.20 23.98
CA VAL A 49 -17.03 3.33 23.23
C VAL A 49 -17.98 4.54 23.23
N THR A 50 -19.24 4.33 23.62
CA THR A 50 -20.35 5.30 23.53
C THR A 50 -20.16 6.60 24.29
N SER A 51 -19.30 6.63 25.31
CA SER A 51 -19.09 7.82 26.15
C SER A 51 -17.71 8.47 25.99
N LEU A 52 -16.88 7.99 25.06
CA LEU A 52 -15.48 8.42 24.91
C LEU A 52 -15.22 9.28 23.66
N LEU A 53 -16.16 9.37 22.71
CA LEU A 53 -16.00 10.04 21.42
C LEU A 53 -17.09 11.09 21.15
N ALA A 54 -17.25 12.06 22.06
CA ALA A 54 -18.22 13.14 21.89
C ALA A 54 -17.64 14.32 21.09
N SER A 55 -16.41 14.70 21.40
CA SER A 55 -15.72 15.84 20.79
C SER A 55 -14.23 15.80 21.09
N GLU A 56 -13.41 16.47 20.29
CA GLU A 56 -12.00 16.71 20.59
C GLU A 56 -11.54 18.11 20.14
N PRO A 57 -10.45 18.68 20.71
CA PRO A 57 -9.86 19.90 20.20
C PRO A 57 -9.40 19.74 18.75
N GLY A 58 -9.62 20.77 17.93
CA GLY A 58 -9.17 20.77 16.54
C GLY A 58 -7.67 20.55 16.41
N SER A 59 -6.87 21.06 17.35
CA SER A 59 -5.43 20.80 17.44
C SER A 59 -5.07 19.31 17.52
N ASP A 60 -5.81 18.54 18.32
CA ASP A 60 -5.53 17.13 18.57
C ASP A 60 -5.90 16.29 17.35
N ALA A 61 -7.07 16.55 16.76
CA ALA A 61 -7.49 15.94 15.51
C ALA A 61 -6.52 16.25 14.36
N MET A 62 -6.00 17.48 14.30
CA MET A 62 -5.01 17.88 13.31
C MET A 62 -3.69 17.13 13.48
N SER A 63 -3.17 17.03 14.71
CA SER A 63 -1.97 16.25 14.98
C SER A 63 -2.17 14.77 14.64
N ALA A 64 -3.34 14.21 14.97
CA ALA A 64 -3.66 12.82 14.65
C ALA A 64 -3.75 12.58 13.14
N LEU A 65 -4.32 13.54 12.39
CA LEU A 65 -4.41 13.47 10.94
C LEU A 65 -3.03 13.59 10.28
N GLU A 66 -2.17 14.49 10.74
CA GLU A 66 -0.79 14.58 10.27
C GLU A 66 -0.03 13.28 10.53
N ASP A 67 -0.14 12.72 11.74
CA ASP A 67 0.48 11.44 12.09
C ASP A 67 -0.04 10.30 11.20
N PHE A 68 -1.35 10.26 10.94
CA PHE A 68 -1.95 9.29 10.05
C PHE A 68 -1.38 9.40 8.63
N VAL A 69 -1.33 10.61 8.06
CA VAL A 69 -0.82 10.86 6.70
C VAL A 69 0.65 10.48 6.57
N HIS A 70 1.48 10.73 7.58
CA HIS A 70 2.91 10.45 7.52
C HIS A 70 3.26 9.00 7.82
N ARG A 71 2.58 8.35 8.78
CA ARG A 71 2.98 7.04 9.28
C ARG A 71 2.18 5.89 8.70
N ARG A 72 0.87 6.09 8.50
CA ARG A 72 -0.07 4.99 8.25
C ARG A 72 -0.64 4.99 6.84
N LEU A 73 -0.93 6.16 6.29
CA LEU A 73 -1.58 6.29 4.98
C LEU A 73 -0.80 5.59 3.84
N PRO A 74 0.54 5.74 3.71
CA PRO A 74 1.28 5.03 2.65
C PRO A 74 1.17 3.51 2.78
N ARG A 75 1.22 2.99 4.02
CA ARG A 75 1.06 1.57 4.33
C ARG A 75 -0.33 1.07 3.92
N ASP A 76 -1.38 1.76 4.35
CA ASP A 76 -2.75 1.34 4.10
C ASP A 76 -3.09 1.39 2.59
N LEU A 77 -2.60 2.40 1.87
CA LEU A 77 -2.78 2.50 0.41
C LEU A 77 -1.95 1.48 -0.38
N LEU A 78 -0.74 1.14 0.07
CA LEU A 78 0.03 0.04 -0.54
C LEU A 78 -0.73 -1.28 -0.40
N LEU A 79 -1.30 -1.56 0.78
CA LEU A 79 -2.09 -2.76 1.01
C LEU A 79 -3.36 -2.78 0.15
N ALA A 80 -4.05 -1.64 0.01
CA ALA A 80 -5.21 -1.53 -0.88
C ALA A 80 -4.83 -1.79 -2.35
N LEU A 81 -3.72 -1.21 -2.80
CA LEU A 81 -3.20 -1.41 -4.15
C LEU A 81 -2.84 -2.88 -4.44
N ILE A 82 -2.20 -3.55 -3.47
CA ILE A 82 -1.90 -4.98 -3.57
C ILE A 82 -3.17 -5.81 -3.61
N ALA A 83 -4.21 -5.47 -2.86
CA ALA A 83 -5.49 -6.20 -2.89
C ALA A 83 -6.19 -6.10 -4.26
N GLU A 84 -6.16 -4.93 -4.89
CA GLU A 84 -6.65 -4.75 -6.28
C GLU A 84 -5.81 -5.57 -7.26
N PHE A 85 -4.49 -5.62 -7.06
CA PHE A 85 -3.60 -6.42 -7.88
C PHE A 85 -3.82 -7.93 -7.69
N GLU A 86 -4.05 -8.41 -6.47
CA GLU A 86 -4.43 -9.79 -6.18
C GLU A 86 -5.71 -10.16 -6.96
N SER A 87 -6.72 -9.27 -6.94
CA SER A 87 -7.96 -9.45 -7.72
C SER A 87 -7.70 -9.54 -9.22
N ARG A 88 -6.74 -8.77 -9.74
CA ARG A 88 -6.27 -8.83 -11.12
C ARG A 88 -5.60 -10.16 -11.46
N LEU A 89 -4.76 -10.71 -10.58
CA LEU A 89 -4.15 -12.03 -10.74
C LEU A 89 -5.20 -13.14 -10.75
N VAL A 90 -6.19 -13.08 -9.86
CA VAL A 90 -7.33 -14.02 -9.81
C VAL A 90 -8.07 -14.05 -11.14
N VAL A 91 -8.39 -12.87 -11.70
CA VAL A 91 -9.05 -12.78 -13.01
C VAL A 91 -8.19 -13.40 -14.10
N ARG A 92 -6.88 -13.13 -14.11
CA ARG A 92 -5.98 -13.66 -15.12
C ARG A 92 -5.86 -15.18 -15.04
N LEU A 93 -5.67 -15.73 -13.85
CA LEU A 93 -5.63 -17.18 -13.63
C LEU A 93 -6.93 -17.84 -14.09
N THR A 94 -8.07 -17.23 -13.79
CA THR A 94 -9.37 -17.73 -14.25
C THR A 94 -9.44 -17.78 -15.78
N ALA A 95 -8.94 -16.74 -16.47
CA ALA A 95 -8.88 -16.71 -17.94
C ALA A 95 -7.92 -17.77 -18.52
N LEU A 96 -6.87 -18.14 -17.77
CA LEU A 96 -5.93 -19.22 -18.12
C LEU A 96 -6.44 -20.61 -17.74
N SER A 97 -7.68 -20.74 -17.23
CA SER A 97 -8.24 -21.98 -16.68
C SER A 97 -7.40 -22.59 -15.55
N GLU A 98 -6.79 -21.72 -14.74
CA GLU A 98 -5.96 -22.07 -13.58
C GLU A 98 -6.69 -21.89 -12.24
N LEU A 99 -6.15 -22.52 -11.20
CA LEU A 99 -6.64 -22.32 -9.83
C LEU A 99 -6.39 -20.87 -9.38
N SER A 100 -7.49 -20.14 -9.19
CA SER A 100 -7.51 -18.70 -8.88
C SER A 100 -7.67 -18.39 -7.38
N SER A 101 -7.36 -19.33 -6.48
CA SER A 101 -7.43 -19.15 -5.03
C SER A 101 -6.07 -19.35 -4.35
N GLY A 102 -5.82 -18.65 -3.24
CA GLY A 102 -4.60 -18.79 -2.46
C GLY A 102 -4.02 -17.47 -1.99
N THR A 103 -2.82 -17.53 -1.42
CA THR A 103 -2.06 -16.33 -1.01
C THR A 103 -1.50 -15.60 -2.21
N PHE A 104 -1.15 -14.33 -2.04
CA PHE A 104 -0.53 -13.51 -3.09
C PHE A 104 0.65 -14.23 -3.79
N GLY A 105 1.56 -14.81 -3.02
CA GLY A 105 2.71 -15.55 -3.57
C GLY A 105 2.35 -16.87 -4.26
N GLN A 106 1.20 -17.47 -3.97
CA GLN A 106 0.70 -18.63 -4.72
C GLN A 106 0.09 -18.20 -6.05
N LEU A 107 -0.65 -17.09 -6.08
CA LEU A 107 -1.22 -16.53 -7.31
C LEU A 107 -0.10 -16.12 -8.29
N GLN A 108 0.88 -15.37 -7.78
CA GLN A 108 2.08 -14.95 -8.53
C GLN A 108 2.80 -16.15 -9.17
N ARG A 109 3.18 -17.15 -8.37
CA ARG A 109 3.90 -18.34 -8.86
C ARG A 109 3.13 -19.11 -9.94
N ARG A 110 1.80 -19.18 -9.84
CA ARG A 110 0.99 -19.85 -10.88
C ARG A 110 1.00 -19.07 -12.19
N ILE A 111 0.90 -17.74 -12.12
CA ILE A 111 1.03 -16.87 -13.28
C ILE A 111 2.41 -17.06 -13.95
N GLU A 112 3.49 -17.03 -13.17
CA GLU A 112 4.87 -17.21 -13.65
C GLU A 112 5.13 -18.62 -14.21
N SER A 113 4.37 -19.63 -13.77
CA SER A 113 4.46 -20.98 -14.36
C SER A 113 3.79 -21.10 -15.73
N ARG A 114 2.96 -20.12 -16.11
CA ARG A 114 2.18 -20.12 -17.36
C ARG A 114 2.60 -19.07 -18.36
N LEU A 115 3.14 -17.95 -17.88
CA LEU A 115 3.51 -16.81 -18.70
C LEU A 115 4.99 -16.50 -18.51
N ILE A 116 5.64 -16.05 -19.58
CA ILE A 116 7.01 -15.57 -19.54
C ILE A 116 6.95 -14.11 -19.11
N ILE A 117 7.53 -13.81 -17.95
CA ILE A 117 7.60 -12.48 -17.35
C ILE A 117 9.07 -12.11 -17.21
N SER A 118 9.40 -10.84 -17.43
CA SER A 118 10.76 -10.34 -17.29
C SER A 118 11.31 -10.65 -15.90
N SER A 119 12.52 -11.22 -15.81
CA SER A 119 13.10 -11.63 -14.51
C SER A 119 13.25 -10.47 -13.53
N SER A 120 13.63 -9.29 -14.03
CA SER A 120 13.70 -8.06 -13.23
C SER A 120 12.35 -7.66 -12.64
N LEU A 121 11.26 -7.89 -13.38
CA LEU A 121 9.91 -7.56 -12.95
C LEU A 121 9.37 -8.57 -11.93
N VAL A 122 9.73 -9.85 -12.06
CA VAL A 122 9.47 -10.89 -11.05
C VAL A 122 10.17 -10.52 -9.73
N GLU A 123 11.45 -10.17 -9.80
CA GLU A 123 12.22 -9.76 -8.62
C GLU A 123 11.66 -8.47 -7.97
N ASP A 124 11.25 -7.48 -8.77
CA ASP A 124 10.60 -6.26 -8.28
C ASP A 124 9.28 -6.60 -7.55
N LEU A 125 8.46 -7.50 -8.12
CA LEU A 125 7.22 -7.95 -7.48
C LEU A 125 7.47 -8.76 -6.21
N ASP A 126 8.51 -9.59 -6.20
CA ASP A 126 8.92 -10.35 -5.02
C ASP A 126 9.32 -9.46 -3.85
N GLU A 127 9.98 -8.33 -4.11
CA GLU A 127 10.27 -7.33 -3.09
C GLU A 127 8.98 -6.76 -2.49
N ILE A 128 8.02 -6.34 -3.32
CA ILE A 128 6.71 -5.83 -2.86
C ILE A 128 5.96 -6.88 -2.04
N ARG A 129 5.96 -8.14 -2.50
CA ARG A 129 5.33 -9.26 -1.80
C ARG A 129 5.98 -9.52 -0.45
N CYS A 130 7.31 -9.58 -0.39
CA CYS A 130 8.05 -9.81 0.85
C CYS A 130 7.84 -8.65 1.82
N ARG A 131 7.84 -7.40 1.34
CA ARG A 131 7.53 -6.21 2.14
C ARG A 131 6.12 -6.28 2.74
N ARG A 132 5.10 -6.57 1.93
CA ARG A 132 3.72 -6.76 2.39
C ARG A 132 3.64 -7.80 3.51
N ASN A 133 4.33 -8.93 3.35
CA ASN A 133 4.31 -9.98 4.36
C ASN A 133 4.92 -9.51 5.68
N ASP A 134 6.03 -8.76 5.65
CA ASP A 134 6.65 -8.23 6.86
C ASP A 134 5.80 -7.14 7.53
N MET A 135 5.10 -6.32 6.74
CA MET A 135 4.13 -5.34 7.23
C MET A 135 2.93 -5.98 7.95
N ILE A 136 2.46 -7.13 7.46
CA ILE A 136 1.28 -7.80 8.02
C ILE A 136 1.66 -8.72 9.19
N HIS A 137 2.75 -9.47 9.06
CA HIS A 137 3.04 -10.59 9.95
C HIS A 137 4.20 -10.33 10.92
N ASN A 138 5.04 -9.32 10.65
CA ASN A 138 6.27 -9.09 11.40
C ASN A 138 6.34 -7.69 12.02
N ASN A 139 5.18 -7.09 12.38
CA ASN A 139 5.09 -5.77 13.01
C ASN A 139 5.87 -4.68 12.25
N ASP A 140 5.76 -4.69 10.92
CA ASP A 140 6.49 -3.80 10.02
C ASP A 140 8.03 -3.92 10.13
N ARG A 141 8.55 -5.09 10.53
CA ARG A 141 9.99 -5.37 10.65
C ARG A 141 10.50 -6.35 9.62
N ALA A 142 11.58 -5.95 8.94
CA ALA A 142 12.29 -6.72 7.93
C ALA A 142 12.75 -8.07 8.46
N GLN A 143 12.41 -9.14 7.74
CA GLN A 143 12.92 -10.49 7.94
C GLN A 143 13.83 -10.92 6.79
N SER A 144 14.45 -12.10 6.92
CA SER A 144 15.42 -12.63 5.96
C SER A 144 14.93 -12.61 4.51
N ASN A 145 13.69 -13.01 4.26
CA ASN A 145 13.11 -13.06 2.91
C ASN A 145 13.03 -11.67 2.25
N TYR A 146 12.60 -10.66 3.01
CA TYR A 146 12.56 -9.28 2.51
C TYR A 146 13.96 -8.71 2.34
N VAL A 147 14.89 -8.96 3.27
CA VAL A 147 16.29 -8.54 3.14
C VAL A 147 16.91 -9.06 1.84
N THR A 148 16.69 -10.34 1.52
CA THR A 148 17.13 -10.92 0.26
C THR A 148 16.47 -10.26 -0.95
N ALA A 149 15.14 -10.10 -0.96
CA ALA A 149 14.42 -9.50 -2.08
C ALA A 149 14.84 -8.03 -2.31
N ALA A 150 14.90 -7.23 -1.25
CA ALA A 150 15.34 -5.84 -1.30
C ALA A 150 16.79 -5.72 -1.82
N SER A 151 17.68 -6.63 -1.42
CA SER A 151 19.08 -6.62 -1.89
C SER A 151 19.21 -6.89 -3.39
N MET A 152 18.34 -7.72 -3.97
CA MET A 152 18.33 -7.99 -5.41
C MET A 152 17.85 -6.79 -6.23
N VAL A 153 16.86 -6.07 -5.69
CA VAL A 153 16.18 -4.96 -6.37
C VAL A 153 16.90 -3.61 -6.18
N ALA A 154 17.53 -3.38 -5.03
CA ALA A 154 18.13 -2.11 -4.65
C ALA A 154 19.10 -1.49 -5.69
N PRO A 155 19.98 -2.25 -6.38
CA PRO A 155 20.91 -1.66 -7.36
C PRO A 155 20.24 -0.91 -8.52
N ARG A 156 19.02 -1.32 -8.91
CA ARG A 156 18.27 -0.72 -10.04
C ARG A 156 17.12 0.18 -9.61
N ALA A 157 16.58 -0.03 -8.41
CA ALA A 157 15.43 0.69 -7.90
C ALA A 157 15.79 1.80 -6.90
N TYR A 158 17.08 2.12 -6.71
CA TYR A 158 17.48 3.26 -5.92
C TYR A 158 16.97 4.59 -6.53
N PRO A 159 16.43 5.53 -5.76
CA PRO A 159 16.37 5.57 -4.29
C PRO A 159 15.11 4.95 -3.64
N TYR A 160 14.22 4.37 -4.43
CA TYR A 160 12.91 3.87 -3.98
C TYR A 160 13.01 2.61 -3.12
N VAL A 161 13.88 1.67 -3.51
CA VAL A 161 14.21 0.49 -2.70
C VAL A 161 15.67 0.62 -2.24
N LYS A 162 15.88 0.47 -0.93
CA LYS A 162 17.20 0.50 -0.30
C LYS A 162 17.55 -0.91 0.17
N ALA A 163 18.85 -1.20 0.23
CA ALA A 163 19.31 -2.38 0.94
C ALA A 163 18.82 -2.33 2.39
N ALA A 164 18.29 -3.46 2.87
CA ALA A 164 17.70 -3.58 4.20
C ALA A 164 18.49 -4.58 5.04
N VAL A 165 18.44 -4.40 6.36
CA VAL A 165 18.90 -5.38 7.34
C VAL A 165 17.74 -5.89 8.18
N ILE A 166 17.92 -7.03 8.84
CA ILE A 166 16.88 -7.62 9.70
C ILE A 166 16.51 -6.63 10.80
N GLY A 167 15.21 -6.43 11.02
CA GLY A 167 14.68 -5.50 12.01
C GLY A 167 14.46 -4.06 11.51
N ASP A 168 14.87 -3.74 10.29
CA ASP A 168 14.55 -2.45 9.67
C ASP A 168 13.04 -2.27 9.52
N ASN A 169 12.60 -1.02 9.62
CA ASN A 169 11.21 -0.67 9.35
C ASN A 169 10.93 -0.80 7.86
N VAL A 170 9.92 -1.59 7.50
CA VAL A 170 9.55 -1.84 6.10
C VAL A 170 8.40 -0.97 5.61
N ASN A 171 7.91 -0.05 6.43
CA ASN A 171 6.82 0.84 6.05
C ASN A 171 7.20 1.67 4.80
N PRO A 172 6.30 1.73 3.81
CA PRO A 172 6.56 2.45 2.58
C PRO A 172 6.58 3.95 2.82
N ASP A 173 7.51 4.63 2.17
CA ASP A 173 7.49 6.08 2.05
C ASP A 173 6.69 6.51 0.80
N PRO A 174 6.46 7.81 0.59
CA PRO A 174 5.70 8.30 -0.56
C PRO A 174 6.34 7.94 -1.91
N ALA A 175 7.67 7.88 -1.97
CA ALA A 175 8.41 7.57 -3.19
C ALA A 175 8.27 6.08 -3.52
N TYR A 176 8.36 5.22 -2.51
CA TYR A 176 8.12 3.79 -2.63
C TYR A 176 6.70 3.50 -3.12
N LEU A 177 5.67 4.21 -2.65
CA LEU A 177 4.30 4.00 -3.13
C LEU A 177 4.18 4.20 -4.64
N THR A 178 4.90 5.19 -5.19
CA THR A 178 4.93 5.45 -6.64
C THR A 178 5.66 4.33 -7.38
N TYR A 179 6.80 3.87 -6.87
CA TYR A 179 7.55 2.74 -7.40
C TYR A 179 6.72 1.45 -7.42
N ALA A 180 6.08 1.09 -6.30
CA ALA A 180 5.26 -0.10 -6.21
C ALA A 180 4.07 -0.04 -7.18
N THR A 181 3.46 1.14 -7.35
CA THR A 181 2.39 1.36 -8.33
C THR A 181 2.87 1.09 -9.75
N ASP A 182 4.03 1.61 -10.14
CA ASP A 182 4.62 1.36 -11.45
C ASP A 182 4.91 -0.13 -11.69
N VAL A 183 5.56 -0.81 -10.73
CA VAL A 183 5.86 -2.24 -10.82
C VAL A 183 4.59 -3.07 -11.01
N LEU A 184 3.55 -2.81 -10.23
CA LEU A 184 2.29 -3.56 -10.31
C LEU A 184 1.56 -3.31 -11.63
N ILE A 185 1.61 -2.09 -12.16
CA ILE A 185 1.06 -1.76 -13.49
C ILE A 185 1.82 -2.52 -14.58
N ARG A 186 3.15 -2.42 -14.60
CA ARG A 186 4.00 -3.13 -15.58
C ARG A 186 3.78 -4.64 -15.53
N TYR A 187 3.68 -5.21 -14.32
CA TYR A 187 3.39 -6.64 -14.16
C TYR A 187 1.98 -6.98 -14.68
N SER A 188 0.97 -6.17 -14.37
CA SER A 188 -0.37 -6.33 -14.92
C SER A 188 -0.39 -6.27 -16.45
N ASP A 189 0.45 -5.44 -17.06
CA ASP A 189 0.54 -5.33 -18.51
C ASP A 189 1.21 -6.57 -19.12
N GLU A 190 2.33 -7.04 -18.55
CA GLU A 190 3.03 -8.25 -19.04
C GLU A 190 2.16 -9.51 -18.97
N ILE A 191 1.28 -9.62 -17.97
CA ILE A 191 0.44 -10.81 -17.84
C ILE A 191 -0.79 -10.78 -18.75
N GLY A 192 -1.21 -9.61 -19.26
CA GLY A 192 -2.42 -9.43 -20.11
C GLY A 192 -3.73 -9.87 -19.47
#